data_AF-A0A0U4VBL5-F1
#
_entry.id   AF-A0A0U4VBL5-F1
#
_cell.length_a   1.000
_cell.length_b   1.000
_cell.length_c   1.000
_cell.angle_alpha   90.00
_cell.angle_beta   90.00
_cell.angle_gamma   90.00
#
_symmetry.space_group_name_H-M   'P 1'
#
loop_
_entity.id
_entity.type
_entity.pdbx_description
1 polymer ?
#
loop_
_entity_poly.entity_id
_entity_poly.type
_entity_poly.pdbx_seq_one_letter_code
_entity_poly.pdbx_strand_id
1 'polypeptide(L)'
;MTEHIRLQRIRDIGFRLQELQLIRVQTGASYAVSAINFLFQLYRLPKPTGQSLEQILTQLGAAVIARHQLPYARLSVDAVLQFFCQRFQVGQSAIKHPTYRRRDRTGLAQAQI
;
A
#
# COMPACT_ATOMS: atom_id res chain seq x y z
N MET A 1 -1.24 -6.74 10.15
CA MET A 1 -0.60 -7.73 9.25
C MET A 1 0.69 -8.23 9.88
N THR A 2 1.11 -9.47 9.62
CA THR A 2 2.44 -9.97 10.05
C THR A 2 3.56 -9.39 9.16
N GLU A 3 4.80 -9.37 9.64
CA GLU A 3 5.93 -8.80 8.90
C GLU A 3 6.16 -9.49 7.55
N HIS A 4 6.05 -10.82 7.50
CA HIS A 4 6.15 -11.59 6.26
C HIS A 4 5.12 -11.13 5.21
N ILE A 5 3.88 -10.90 5.63
CA ILE A 5 2.81 -10.40 4.76
C ILE A 5 3.13 -8.99 4.26
N ARG A 6 3.67 -8.12 5.11
CA ARG A 6 4.09 -6.75 4.72
C ARG A 6 5.17 -6.80 3.64
N LEU A 7 6.20 -7.61 3.82
CA LEU A 7 7.27 -7.79 2.83
C LEU A 7 6.75 -8.33 1.51
N GLN A 8 5.82 -9.28 1.55
CA GLN A 8 5.18 -9.78 0.32
C GLN A 8 4.39 -8.69 -0.40
N ARG A 9 3.61 -7.87 0.31
CA ARG A 9 2.91 -6.72 -0.30
C ARG A 9 3.86 -5.71 -0.94
N ILE A 10 4.99 -5.43 -0.30
CA ILE A 10 6.01 -4.53 -0.87
C ILE A 10 6.62 -5.13 -2.13
N ARG A 11 6.85 -6.46 -2.15
CA ARG A 11 7.32 -7.17 -3.35
C ARG A 11 6.29 -7.06 -4.48
N ASP A 12 5.01 -7.26 -4.19
CA ASP A 12 3.92 -7.14 -5.17
C ASP A 12 3.83 -5.72 -5.74
N ILE A 13 4.00 -4.69 -4.89
CA ILE A 13 4.15 -3.30 -5.33
C ILE A 13 5.34 -3.16 -6.27
N GLY A 14 6.51 -3.71 -5.91
CA GLY A 14 7.69 -3.68 -6.76
C GLY A 14 7.47 -4.31 -8.14
N PHE A 15 6.82 -5.48 -8.18
CA PHE A 15 6.48 -6.13 -9.44
C PHE A 15 5.58 -5.23 -10.30
N ARG A 16 4.52 -4.66 -9.70
CA ARG A 16 3.61 -3.75 -10.39
C ARG A 16 4.28 -2.47 -10.87
N LEU A 17 5.20 -1.91 -10.10
CA LEU A 17 6.00 -0.75 -10.53
C LEU A 17 6.86 -1.08 -11.76
N GLN A 18 7.39 -2.30 -11.85
CA GLN A 18 8.13 -2.75 -13.03
C GLN A 18 7.20 -2.96 -14.24
N GLU A 19 6.03 -3.56 -14.05
CA GLU A 19 5.02 -3.68 -15.13
C GLU A 19 4.62 -2.31 -15.69
N LEU A 20 4.45 -1.32 -14.81
CA LEU A 20 4.18 0.07 -15.18
C LEU A 20 5.41 0.82 -15.71
N GLN A 21 6.55 0.14 -15.84
CA GLN A 21 7.84 0.70 -16.30
C GLN A 21 8.34 1.89 -15.47
N LEU A 22 7.89 2.02 -14.22
CA LEU A 22 8.31 3.07 -13.28
C LEU A 22 9.67 2.77 -12.64
N ILE A 23 10.03 1.50 -12.57
CA ILE A 23 11.34 1.02 -12.14
C ILE A 23 11.87 -0.01 -13.12
N ARG A 24 13.19 -0.18 -13.14
CA ARG A 24 13.86 -1.31 -13.79
C ARG A 24 14.59 -2.12 -12.73
N VAL A 25 14.09 -3.30 -12.41
CA VAL A 25 14.75 -4.22 -11.48
C VAL A 25 15.71 -5.08 -12.28
N GLN A 26 16.99 -5.04 -11.91
CA GLN A 26 18.00 -5.90 -12.54
C GLN A 26 17.81 -7.35 -12.10
N THR A 27 18.24 -8.29 -12.95
CA THR A 27 18.20 -9.72 -12.62
C THR A 27 18.94 -9.98 -11.32
N GLY A 28 18.27 -10.61 -10.34
CA GLY A 28 18.82 -10.89 -9.00
C GLY A 28 18.60 -9.79 -7.96
N ALA A 29 18.09 -8.61 -8.33
CA ALA A 29 17.74 -7.57 -7.36
C ALA A 29 16.36 -7.82 -6.71
N SER A 30 16.22 -7.42 -5.44
CA SER A 30 14.95 -7.55 -4.72
C SER A 30 13.93 -6.51 -5.20
N TYR A 31 12.78 -6.97 -5.67
CA TYR A 31 11.63 -6.12 -5.97
C TYR A 31 11.20 -5.28 -4.77
N ALA A 32 11.30 -5.82 -3.55
CA ALA A 32 10.89 -5.10 -2.36
C ALA A 32 11.82 -3.90 -2.07
N VAL A 33 13.13 -4.11 -2.19
CA VAL A 33 14.14 -3.05 -2.03
C VAL A 33 13.98 -1.99 -3.13
N SER A 34 13.77 -2.42 -4.38
CA SER A 34 13.56 -1.53 -5.51
C SER A 34 12.29 -0.68 -5.35
N ALA A 35 11.21 -1.29 -4.85
CA ALA A 35 9.98 -0.59 -4.53
C ALA A 35 10.18 0.47 -3.45
N ILE A 36 10.81 0.12 -2.32
CA ILE A 36 11.08 1.06 -1.23
C ILE A 36 11.92 2.24 -1.74
N ASN A 37 13.00 1.97 -2.47
CA ASN A 37 13.86 3.01 -3.02
C ASN A 37 13.08 3.97 -3.94
N PHE A 38 12.25 3.42 -4.83
CA PHE A 38 11.40 4.23 -5.70
C PHE A 38 10.40 5.08 -4.91
N LEU A 39 9.73 4.50 -3.90
CA LEU A 39 8.77 5.24 -3.08
C LEU A 39 9.47 6.39 -2.33
N PHE A 40 10.65 6.15 -1.77
CA PHE A 40 11.42 7.20 -1.13
C PHE A 40 11.79 8.32 -2.11
N GLN A 41 12.26 7.97 -3.31
CA GLN A 41 12.54 8.95 -4.36
C GLN A 41 11.28 9.72 -4.78
N LEU A 42 10.14 9.05 -4.93
CA LEU A 42 8.85 9.65 -5.31
C LEU A 42 8.43 10.73 -4.31
N TYR A 43 8.65 10.50 -3.02
CA TYR A 43 8.36 11.45 -1.93
C TYR A 43 9.55 12.34 -1.55
N ARG A 44 10.66 12.31 -2.31
CA ARG A 44 11.88 13.08 -2.05
C ARG A 44 12.47 12.86 -0.65
N LEU A 45 12.39 11.63 -0.16
CA LEU A 45 12.96 11.20 1.11
C LEU A 45 14.40 10.69 0.93
N PRO A 46 15.28 10.83 1.94
CA PRO A 46 16.62 10.26 1.92
C PRO A 46 16.56 8.72 1.93
N LYS A 47 17.47 8.06 1.22
CA LYS A 47 17.47 6.58 1.12
C LYS A 47 17.42 5.92 2.51
N PRO A 48 16.55 4.94 2.72
CA PRO A 48 16.42 4.28 4.01
C PRO A 48 17.56 3.26 4.20
N THR A 49 18.61 3.66 4.91
CA THR A 49 19.75 2.78 5.24
C THR A 49 19.75 2.44 6.74
N GLY A 50 19.89 1.17 7.09
CA GLY A 50 20.01 0.71 8.48
C GLY A 50 18.74 0.82 9.33
N GLN A 51 17.59 1.11 8.72
CA GLN A 51 16.31 1.27 9.43
C GLN A 51 15.48 -0.01 9.37
N SER A 52 14.66 -0.23 10.41
CA SER A 52 13.68 -1.32 10.41
C SER A 52 12.56 -1.06 9.40
N LEU A 53 11.89 -2.13 8.96
CA LEU A 53 10.78 -2.01 8.02
C LEU A 53 9.67 -1.08 8.54
N GLU A 54 9.39 -1.14 9.85
CA GLU A 54 8.40 -0.30 10.51
C GLU A 54 8.78 1.19 10.45
N GLN A 55 10.05 1.53 10.71
CA GLN A 55 10.54 2.91 10.62
C GLN A 55 10.42 3.44 9.19
N ILE A 56 10.83 2.64 8.21
CA ILE A 56 10.74 2.96 6.77
C ILE A 56 9.30 3.27 6.37
N LEU A 57 8.35 2.41 6.76
CA LEU A 57 6.94 2.58 6.42
C LEU A 57 6.30 3.74 7.18
N THR A 58 6.73 4.01 8.41
CA THR A 58 6.28 5.17 9.18
C THR A 58 6.71 6.48 8.53
N GLN A 59 7.96 6.58 8.06
CA GLN A 59 8.46 7.73 7.31
C GLN A 59 7.69 7.96 6.01
N LEU A 60 7.42 6.89 5.26
CA LEU A 60 6.56 6.98 4.08
C LEU A 60 5.16 7.46 4.44
N GLY A 61 4.57 6.97 5.54
CA GLY A 61 3.27 7.41 6.01
C GLY A 61 3.20 8.91 6.32
N ALA A 62 4.22 9.44 7.00
CA ALA A 62 4.33 10.87 7.26
C ALA A 62 4.44 11.68 5.96
N ALA A 63 5.24 11.22 5.00
CA ALA A 63 5.38 11.87 3.71
C ALA A 63 4.09 11.82 2.86
N VAL A 64 3.34 10.72 2.95
CA VAL A 64 2.02 10.58 2.33
C VAL A 64 1.04 11.60 2.91
N ILE A 65 0.96 11.70 4.24
CA ILE A 65 0.10 12.70 4.92
C ILE A 65 0.46 14.11 4.45
N ALA A 66 1.75 14.46 4.51
CA ALA A 66 2.21 15.80 4.15
C ALA A 66 1.91 16.14 2.68
N ARG A 67 2.16 15.21 1.75
CA ARG A 67 1.95 15.42 0.32
C ARG A 67 0.47 15.53 -0.05
N HIS A 68 -0.37 14.73 0.59
CA HIS A 68 -1.80 14.65 0.28
C HIS A 68 -2.68 15.48 1.21
N GLN A 69 -2.08 16.23 2.14
CA GLN A 69 -2.78 17.07 3.12
C GLN A 69 -3.89 16.31 3.86
N LEU A 70 -3.60 15.07 4.26
CA LEU A 70 -4.58 14.24 4.95
C LEU A 70 -4.82 14.76 6.37
N PRO A 71 -6.05 14.70 6.90
CA PRO A 71 -6.39 15.19 8.24
C PRO A 71 -5.92 14.25 9.38
N TYR A 72 -4.98 13.36 9.09
CA TYR A 72 -4.50 12.34 10.04
C TYR A 72 -3.16 12.77 10.65
N ALA A 73 -3.00 12.57 11.95
CA ALA A 73 -1.71 12.80 12.62
C ALA A 73 -0.65 11.74 12.27
N ARG A 74 -1.08 10.49 12.05
CA ARG A 74 -0.21 9.38 11.60
C ARG A 74 -1.00 8.33 10.83
N LEU A 75 -0.33 7.64 9.91
CA LEU A 75 -0.84 6.43 9.28
C LEU A 75 -0.21 5.20 9.94
N SER A 76 -0.99 4.14 10.14
CA SER A 76 -0.44 2.85 10.54
C SER A 76 0.37 2.25 9.40
N VAL A 77 1.38 1.44 9.73
CA VAL A 77 2.23 0.73 8.75
C VAL A 77 1.40 -0.03 7.71
N ASP A 78 0.34 -0.70 8.16
CA ASP A 78 -0.55 -1.47 7.28
C ASP A 78 -1.37 -0.54 6.36
N ALA A 79 -1.83 0.61 6.86
CA ALA A 79 -2.55 1.60 6.06
C ALA A 79 -1.66 2.23 4.97
N VAL A 80 -0.37 2.45 5.26
CA VAL A 80 0.60 2.94 4.27
C VAL A 80 0.75 1.94 3.12
N LEU A 81 0.87 0.65 3.44
CA LEU A 81 0.94 -0.40 2.42
C LEU A 81 -0.36 -0.48 1.62
N GLN A 82 -1.52 -0.43 2.28
CA GLN A 82 -2.82 -0.44 1.61
C GLN A 82 -2.97 0.75 0.66
N PHE A 83 -2.54 1.94 1.07
CA PHE A 83 -2.53 3.13 0.22
C PHE A 83 -1.71 2.91 -1.05
N PHE A 84 -0.50 2.37 -0.95
CA PHE A 84 0.33 2.10 -2.12
C PHE A 84 -0.21 0.98 -2.99
N CYS A 85 -0.75 -0.08 -2.38
CA CYS A 85 -1.44 -1.13 -3.12
C CYS A 85 -2.60 -0.55 -3.94
N GLN A 86 -3.42 0.34 -3.38
CA GLN A 86 -4.49 1.01 -4.12
C GLN A 86 -3.95 1.94 -5.20
N ARG A 87 -2.95 2.76 -4.88
CA ARG A 87 -2.35 3.73 -5.80
C ARG A 87 -1.79 3.07 -7.06
N PHE A 88 -1.18 1.89 -6.92
CA PHE A 88 -0.58 1.15 -8.03
C PHE A 88 -1.43 -0.03 -8.52
N GLN A 89 -2.65 -0.21 -7.98
CA GLN A 89 -3.58 -1.29 -8.34
C GLN A 89 -3.04 -2.70 -8.06
N VAL A 90 -2.28 -2.87 -6.99
CA VAL A 90 -1.72 -4.14 -6.52
C VAL A 90 -2.78 -4.91 -5.73
N GLY A 91 -3.10 -6.13 -6.16
CA GLY A 91 -4.09 -6.99 -5.50
C GLY A 91 -5.55 -6.66 -5.82
N GLN A 92 -5.81 -5.76 -6.79
CA GLN A 92 -7.13 -5.68 -7.44
C GLN A 92 -7.16 -6.62 -8.64
N SER A 93 -7.32 -7.92 -8.39
CA SER A 93 -8.06 -8.73 -9.37
C SER A 93 -9.49 -8.19 -9.37
N ALA A 94 -9.86 -7.58 -10.50
CA ALA A 94 -11.14 -6.94 -10.80
C ALA A 94 -11.39 -5.57 -10.16
N ILE A 95 -11.30 -4.56 -11.02
CA ILE A 95 -12.28 -3.47 -11.15
C ILE A 95 -13.60 -3.85 -10.46
N LYS A 96 -13.89 -3.27 -9.29
CA LYS A 96 -15.28 -3.06 -8.85
C LYS A 96 -15.65 -1.64 -9.23
N HIS A 97 -16.34 -1.54 -10.36
CA HIS A 97 -17.07 -0.38 -10.84
C HIS A 97 -17.93 0.26 -9.72
N PRO A 98 -18.35 1.53 -9.87
CA PRO A 98 -18.97 2.37 -8.84
C PRO A 98 -20.43 1.99 -8.51
N THR A 99 -20.82 0.72 -8.56
CA THR A 99 -22.06 0.26 -7.94
C THR A 99 -21.84 0.06 -6.45
N TYR A 100 -21.60 1.19 -5.80
CA TYR A 100 -22.04 1.41 -4.44
C TYR A 100 -23.54 1.05 -4.35
N ARG A 101 -23.84 -0.13 -3.82
CA ARG A 101 -25.07 -0.34 -3.06
C ARG A 101 -24.72 -1.02 -1.76
N ARG A 102 -24.23 -0.19 -0.84
CA ARG A 102 -24.38 -0.43 0.59
C ARG A 102 -25.88 -0.63 0.84
N ARG A 103 -26.27 -1.86 1.14
CA ARG A 103 -27.51 -2.13 1.88
C ARG A 103 -27.20 -3.18 2.94
N ASP A 104 -26.30 -2.81 3.85
CA ASP A 104 -26.38 -3.34 5.20
C ASP A 104 -27.69 -2.80 5.80
N ARG A 105 -28.69 -3.66 5.89
CA ARG A 105 -29.77 -3.50 6.86
C ARG A 105 -29.86 -4.80 7.65
N THR A 106 -29.13 -4.77 8.76
CA THR A 106 -29.27 -5.62 9.92
C THR A 106 -30.75 -5.77 10.31
N GLY A 107 -31.17 -7.02 10.51
CA GLY A 107 -32.14 -7.43 11.54
C GLY A 107 -33.62 -7.04 11.39
N LEU A 108 -34.48 -8.06 11.58
CA LEU A 108 -35.85 -8.10 12.14
C LEU A 108 -36.65 -9.10 11.26
N ALA A 109 -36.82 -10.35 11.70
CA ALA A 109 -37.83 -10.83 12.65
C ALA A 109 -38.95 -11.59 11.91
N GLN A 110 -39.17 -12.85 12.35
CA GLN A 110 -40.45 -13.57 12.44
C GLN A 110 -41.38 -13.77 11.22
N ALA A 111 -41.79 -15.04 11.05
CA ALA A 111 -43.12 -15.59 10.70
C ALA A 111 -42.96 -16.72 9.67
N GLN A 112 -43.10 -17.99 10.07
CA GLN A 112 -44.34 -18.78 9.92
C GLN A 112 -44.93 -18.71 8.50
N ILE A 113 -44.94 -19.84 7.77
CA ILE A 113 -46.07 -20.79 7.66
C ILE A 113 -45.47 -22.16 7.33
#